data_AF-A0A941E6D9-F1
#
_entry.id   AF-A0A941E6D9-F1
#
_cell.length_a   1.000
_cell.length_b   1.000
_cell.length_c   1.000
_cell.angle_alpha   90.00
_cell.angle_beta   90.00
_cell.angle_gamma   90.00
#
_symmetry.space_group_name_H-M   'P 1'
#
loop_
_entity.id
_entity.type
_entity.pdbx_description
1 polymer ?
#
loop_
_entity_poly.entity_id
_entity_poly.type
_entity_poly.pdbx_seq_one_letter_code
_entity_poly.pdbx_strand_id
1 'polypeptide(L)'
;MEKALRESEAEFETPAPGHYVVSLPGTRKLSTACSLLLGDHTLSVNAFVVRSADENHEGVFRWLLERNAKLAGVAFAIDRLGDVYLVGRLPLAAVTATEVDRLLGTVLEAADSSFNTLLELGFASSIRREWEWRLKRGEPTFNLAAFERLRPETPGD
;
A
#
# COMPACT_ATOMS: atom_id res chain seq x y z
N MET A 1 -22.69 -3.12 6.60
CA MET A 1 -21.53 -2.78 5.75
C MET A 1 -21.80 -1.54 4.90
N GLU A 2 -22.77 -1.54 3.99
CA GLU A 2 -23.06 -0.37 3.14
C GLU A 2 -23.33 0.92 3.90
N LYS A 3 -24.10 0.85 5.00
CA LYS A 3 -24.31 2.00 5.89
C LYS A 3 -22.99 2.56 6.43
N ALA A 4 -22.10 1.69 6.90
CA ALA A 4 -20.78 2.08 7.41
C ALA A 4 -19.92 2.77 6.34
N LEU A 5 -19.92 2.23 5.11
CA LEU A 5 -19.16 2.82 4.00
C LEU A 5 -19.72 4.18 3.57
N ARG A 6 -21.05 4.31 3.49
CA ARG A 6 -21.70 5.59 3.18
C ARG A 6 -21.43 6.66 4.24
N GLU A 7 -21.36 6.27 5.51
CA GLU A 7 -21.02 7.17 6.62
C GLU A 7 -19.54 7.59 6.62
N SER A 8 -18.64 6.78 6.05
CA SER A 8 -17.21 7.11 5.90
C SER A 8 -16.91 8.07 4.75
N GLU A 9 -17.90 8.43 3.94
CA GLU A 9 -17.76 9.24 2.70
C GLU A 9 -16.76 8.68 1.66
N ALA A 10 -16.23 7.47 1.88
CA ALA A 10 -15.31 6.83 0.97
C ALA A 10 -16.00 6.41 -0.34
N GLU A 11 -15.33 6.62 -1.46
CA GLU A 11 -15.78 6.08 -2.75
C GLU A 11 -15.64 4.56 -2.74
N PHE A 12 -16.72 3.84 -3.07
CA PHE A 12 -16.69 2.40 -3.17
C PHE A 12 -17.59 1.86 -4.28
N GLU A 13 -17.22 0.70 -4.81
CA GLU A 13 -18.03 -0.10 -5.72
C GLU A 13 -18.35 -1.47 -5.09
N THR A 14 -19.35 -2.15 -5.65
CA THR A 14 -19.81 -3.46 -5.16
C THR A 14 -19.81 -4.46 -6.32
N PRO A 15 -18.68 -5.12 -6.63
CA PRO A 15 -18.55 -6.01 -7.78
C PRO A 15 -19.43 -7.27 -7.67
N ALA A 16 -19.72 -7.71 -6.45
CA ALA A 16 -20.58 -8.85 -6.15
C ALA A 16 -21.25 -8.67 -4.78
N PRO A 17 -22.36 -9.38 -4.48
CA PRO A 17 -22.98 -9.33 -3.16
C PRO A 17 -21.98 -9.64 -2.05
N GLY A 18 -21.88 -8.75 -1.05
CA GLY A 18 -20.94 -8.88 0.06
C GLY A 18 -19.48 -8.53 -0.27
N HIS A 19 -19.17 -8.14 -1.50
CA HIS A 19 -17.84 -7.69 -1.91
C HIS A 19 -17.87 -6.18 -2.18
N TYR A 20 -17.06 -5.44 -1.42
CA TYR A 20 -16.92 -3.99 -1.55
C TYR A 20 -15.47 -3.66 -1.89
N VAL A 21 -15.25 -2.77 -2.84
CA VAL A 21 -13.92 -2.24 -3.17
C VAL A 21 -13.94 -0.75 -2.88
N VAL A 22 -13.15 -0.32 -1.90
CA VAL A 22 -13.07 1.05 -1.43
C VAL A 22 -11.80 1.70 -1.99
N SER A 23 -11.94 2.87 -2.60
CA SER A 23 -10.81 3.66 -3.09
C SER A 23 -10.33 4.62 -2.02
N LEU A 24 -9.12 4.40 -1.50
CA LEU A 24 -8.53 5.22 -0.45
C LEU A 24 -7.51 6.21 -1.08
N PRO A 25 -7.77 7.52 -1.06
CA PRO A 25 -6.87 8.51 -1.65
C PRO A 25 -5.63 8.71 -0.77
N GLY A 26 -4.45 8.45 -1.32
CA GLY A 26 -3.16 8.65 -0.65
C GLY A 26 -2.39 9.85 -1.18
N THR A 27 -1.32 10.22 -0.49
CA THR A 27 -0.43 11.34 -0.88
C THR A 27 0.79 10.85 -1.65
N ARG A 28 1.41 9.77 -1.19
CA ARG A 28 2.56 9.11 -1.83
C ARG A 28 2.10 8.03 -2.79
N LYS A 29 1.13 7.22 -2.37
CA LYS A 29 0.46 6.24 -3.23
C LYS A 29 -0.88 6.81 -3.67
N LEU A 30 -0.94 7.28 -4.92
CA LEU A 30 -2.08 8.03 -5.49
C LEU A 30 -3.47 7.47 -5.11
N SER A 31 -3.62 6.16 -5.15
CA SER A 31 -4.83 5.49 -4.64
C SER A 31 -4.52 4.08 -4.15
N THR A 32 -5.18 3.68 -3.07
CA THR A 32 -5.15 2.32 -2.54
C THR A 32 -6.53 1.72 -2.60
N ALA A 33 -6.71 0.76 -3.52
CA ALA A 33 -7.90 -0.08 -3.55
C ALA A 33 -7.88 -1.05 -2.36
N CYS A 34 -8.89 -0.95 -1.50
CA CYS A 34 -9.11 -1.81 -0.35
C CYS A 34 -10.33 -2.70 -0.60
N SER A 35 -10.09 -3.99 -0.78
CA SER A 35 -11.12 -5.00 -0.95
C SER A 35 -11.61 -5.50 0.40
N LEU A 36 -12.92 -5.42 0.61
CA LEU A 36 -13.65 -5.85 1.79
C LEU A 36 -14.64 -6.95 1.38
N LEU A 37 -14.41 -8.17 1.84
CA LEU A 37 -15.23 -9.33 1.51
C LEU A 37 -15.94 -9.85 2.76
N LEU A 38 -17.26 -9.74 2.77
CA LEU A 38 -18.15 -10.26 3.80
C LEU A 38 -18.38 -11.75 3.55
N GLY A 39 -17.77 -12.60 4.38
CA GLY A 39 -18.08 -14.04 4.41
C GLY A 39 -19.11 -14.36 5.50
N ASP A 40 -19.40 -15.65 5.68
CA ASP A 40 -20.43 -16.14 6.62
C ASP A 40 -20.16 -15.76 8.08
N HIS A 41 -18.88 -15.63 8.45
CA HIS A 41 -18.47 -15.41 9.84
C HIS A 41 -17.46 -14.27 10.03
N THR A 42 -16.87 -13.78 8.95
CA THR A 42 -15.81 -12.77 9.02
C THR A 42 -15.85 -11.81 7.86
N LEU A 43 -15.44 -10.57 8.12
CA LEU A 43 -15.03 -9.62 7.10
C LEU A 43 -13.55 -9.82 6.81
N SER A 44 -13.21 -10.09 5.55
CA SER A 44 -11.82 -10.12 5.08
C SER A 44 -11.45 -8.79 4.45
N VAL A 45 -10.23 -8.33 4.69
CA VAL A 45 -9.66 -7.08 4.20
C VAL A 45 -8.42 -7.40 3.39
N ASN A 46 -8.30 -6.87 2.18
CA ASN A 46 -7.11 -7.00 1.36
C ASN A 46 -6.87 -5.70 0.59
N ALA A 47 -5.70 -5.10 0.76
CA ALA A 47 -5.29 -3.92 0.01
C ALA A 47 -3.90 -4.12 -0.59
N PHE A 48 -3.77 -3.92 -1.90
CA PHE A 48 -2.49 -4.00 -2.58
C PHE A 48 -1.61 -2.80 -2.23
N VAL A 49 -0.34 -3.04 -1.88
CA VAL A 49 0.61 -1.99 -1.50
C VAL A 49 1.63 -1.76 -2.60
N VAL A 50 2.40 -2.78 -2.97
CA VAL A 50 3.47 -2.68 -3.98
C VAL A 50 3.73 -4.05 -4.59
N ARG A 51 4.27 -4.06 -5.81
CA ARG A 51 4.72 -5.29 -6.47
C ARG A 51 5.90 -5.90 -5.72
N SER A 52 6.14 -7.18 -5.99
CA SER A 52 7.33 -7.89 -5.53
C SER A 52 8.60 -7.07 -5.78
N ALA A 53 9.46 -7.01 -4.77
CA ALA A 53 10.71 -6.25 -4.81
C ALA A 53 11.65 -6.81 -5.88
N ASP A 54 12.36 -5.95 -6.60
CA ASP A 54 13.38 -6.37 -7.57
C ASP A 54 14.64 -6.89 -6.86
N GLU A 55 14.93 -6.36 -5.67
CA GLU A 55 16.14 -6.64 -4.90
C GLU A 55 15.89 -6.55 -3.38
N ASN A 56 16.90 -6.93 -2.58
CA ASN A 56 16.88 -6.79 -1.11
C ASN A 56 15.62 -7.36 -0.42
N HIS A 57 15.17 -8.53 -0.86
CA HIS A 57 13.98 -9.21 -0.34
C HIS A 57 14.02 -9.39 1.19
N GLU A 58 15.16 -9.77 1.76
CA GLU A 58 15.29 -9.94 3.21
C GLU A 58 15.05 -8.62 3.96
N GLY A 59 15.62 -7.51 3.47
CA GLY A 59 15.42 -6.18 4.05
C GLY A 59 13.96 -5.75 3.99
N VAL A 60 13.30 -5.99 2.86
CA VAL A 60 11.85 -5.75 2.71
C VAL A 60 11.06 -6.60 3.71
N PHE A 61 11.30 -7.91 3.77
CA PHE A 61 10.53 -8.81 4.64
C PHE A 61 10.71 -8.50 6.12
N ARG A 62 11.94 -8.23 6.55
CA ARG A 62 12.24 -7.78 7.92
C ARG A 62 11.45 -6.51 8.24
N TRP A 63 11.50 -5.52 7.35
CA TRP A 63 10.79 -4.25 7.55
C TRP A 63 9.28 -4.45 7.68
N LEU A 64 8.68 -5.29 6.83
CA LEU A 64 7.25 -5.62 6.90
C LEU A 64 6.88 -6.27 8.25
N LEU A 65 7.69 -7.23 8.71
CA LEU A 65 7.48 -7.92 9.99
C LEU A 65 7.61 -6.97 11.18
N GLU A 66 8.62 -6.10 11.19
CA GLU A 66 8.79 -5.08 12.24
C GLU A 66 7.64 -4.07 12.25
N ARG A 67 7.11 -3.72 11.07
CA ARG A 67 5.99 -2.78 10.96
C ARG A 67 4.69 -3.38 11.48
N ASN A 68 4.48 -4.69 11.33
CA ASN A 68 3.28 -5.39 11.80
C ASN A 68 3.03 -5.24 13.30
N ALA A 69 4.07 -5.10 14.12
CA ALA A 69 3.92 -4.89 15.57
C ALA A 69 3.21 -3.58 15.95
N LYS A 70 3.07 -2.64 15.00
CA LYS A 70 2.47 -1.32 15.20
C LYS A 70 1.09 -1.17 14.55
N LEU A 71 0.63 -2.19 13.84
CA LEU A 71 -0.64 -2.16 13.11
C LEU A 71 -1.76 -2.81 13.93
N ALA A 72 -2.98 -2.31 13.75
CA ALA A 72 -4.19 -2.86 14.35
C ALA A 72 -5.16 -3.29 13.24
N GLY A 73 -5.78 -4.46 13.38
CA GLY A 73 -6.79 -4.99 12.45
C GLY A 73 -6.24 -5.53 11.12
N VAL A 74 -5.07 -5.07 10.67
CA VAL A 74 -4.37 -5.54 9.47
C VAL A 74 -2.90 -5.81 9.73
N ALA A 75 -2.29 -6.61 8.87
CA ALA A 75 -0.86 -6.88 8.82
C ALA A 75 -0.39 -6.90 7.36
N PHE A 76 0.87 -6.55 7.14
CA PHE A 76 1.55 -6.82 5.89
C PHE A 76 1.69 -8.33 5.66
N ALA A 77 1.39 -8.75 4.44
CA ALA A 77 1.60 -10.10 3.94
C ALA A 77 2.14 -10.04 2.52
N ILE A 78 2.75 -11.14 2.08
CA ILE A 78 3.17 -11.34 0.70
C ILE A 78 2.39 -12.49 0.08
N ASP A 79 2.12 -12.39 -1.21
CA ASP A 79 1.54 -13.49 -1.98
C ASP A 79 2.63 -14.43 -2.54
N ARG A 80 2.24 -15.37 -3.41
CA ARG A 80 3.17 -16.32 -4.04
C ARG A 80 4.14 -15.67 -5.03
N LEU A 81 3.77 -14.52 -5.59
CA LEU A 81 4.60 -13.74 -6.51
C LEU A 81 5.53 -12.77 -5.75
N GLY A 82 5.32 -12.61 -4.44
CA GLY A 82 6.05 -11.66 -3.59
C GLY A 82 5.40 -10.28 -3.52
N ASP A 83 4.23 -10.10 -4.13
CA ASP A 83 3.49 -8.85 -4.06
C ASP A 83 3.04 -8.59 -2.62
N VAL A 84 3.16 -7.33 -2.19
CA VAL A 84 2.90 -6.92 -0.81
C VAL A 84 1.47 -6.41 -0.68
N TYR A 85 0.78 -6.95 0.33
CA TYR A 85 -0.59 -6.60 0.67
C TYR A 85 -0.69 -6.22 2.15
N LEU A 86 -1.69 -5.40 2.48
CA LEU A 86 -2.26 -5.32 3.82
C LEU A 86 -3.46 -6.25 3.89
N VAL A 87 -3.44 -7.19 4.83
CA VAL A 87 -4.46 -8.21 5.00
C VAL A 87 -5.03 -8.18 6.42
N GLY A 88 -6.34 -8.42 6.55
CA GLY A 88 -7.01 -8.43 7.84
C GLY A 88 -8.22 -9.34 7.84
N ARG A 89 -8.62 -9.81 9.02
CA ARG A 89 -9.85 -10.57 9.21
C ARG A 89 -10.51 -10.19 10.52
N LEU A 90 -11.76 -9.74 10.44
CA LEU A 90 -12.55 -9.31 11.59
C LEU A 90 -13.78 -10.21 11.74
N PRO A 91 -14.17 -10.60 12.97
CA PRO A 91 -15.44 -11.26 13.19
C PRO A 91 -16.60 -10.32 12.85
N LEU A 92 -17.71 -10.83 12.31
CA LEU A 92 -18.85 -9.98 11.91
C LEU A 92 -19.39 -9.11 13.05
N ALA A 93 -19.31 -9.58 14.30
CA ALA A 93 -19.72 -8.81 15.48
C ALA A 93 -18.91 -7.51 15.68
N ALA A 94 -17.68 -7.44 15.16
CA ALA A 94 -16.83 -6.25 15.21
C ALA A 94 -17.08 -5.30 14.03
N VAL A 95 -17.91 -5.66 13.03
CA VAL A 95 -18.16 -4.85 11.83
C VAL A 95 -19.17 -3.76 12.14
N THR A 96 -18.69 -2.68 12.74
CA THR A 96 -19.44 -1.45 13.01
C THR A 96 -18.93 -0.32 12.11
N ALA A 97 -19.69 0.78 11.99
CA ALA A 97 -19.26 1.94 11.21
C ALA A 97 -17.92 2.50 11.69
N THR A 98 -17.78 2.66 13.01
CA THR A 98 -16.54 3.14 13.64
C THR A 98 -15.35 2.21 13.41
N GLU A 99 -15.54 0.90 13.54
CA GLU A 99 -14.44 -0.04 13.33
C GLU A 99 -14.04 -0.17 11.86
N VAL A 100 -14.99 -0.08 10.94
CA VAL A 100 -14.70 -0.04 9.49
C VAL A 100 -13.93 1.24 9.13
N ASP A 101 -14.34 2.39 9.65
CA ASP A 101 -13.63 3.66 9.43
C ASP A 101 -12.18 3.61 9.95
N ARG A 102 -11.99 3.16 11.20
CA ARG A 102 -10.64 2.97 11.79
C ARG A 102 -9.77 2.02 10.97
N LEU A 103 -10.36 0.94 10.47
CA LEU A 103 -9.69 -0.05 9.64
C LEU A 103 -9.24 0.55 8.31
N LEU A 104 -10.12 1.28 7.62
CA LEU A 104 -9.80 1.97 6.37
C LEU A 104 -8.72 3.04 6.57
N GLY A 105 -8.80 3.82 7.65
CA GLY A 105 -7.76 4.78 8.02
C GLY A 105 -6.41 4.11 8.29
N THR A 106 -6.40 2.96 8.97
CA THR A 106 -5.18 2.17 9.21
C THR A 106 -4.59 1.66 7.90
N VAL A 107 -5.43 1.16 6.98
CA VAL A 107 -4.99 0.70 5.65
C VAL A 107 -4.39 1.84 4.85
N LEU A 108 -5.05 3.00 4.80
CA LEU A 108 -4.57 4.18 4.09
C LEU A 108 -3.21 4.62 4.63
N GLU A 109 -3.10 4.84 5.94
CA GLU A 109 -1.87 5.30 6.58
C GLU A 109 -0.73 4.29 6.41
N ALA A 110 -1.00 3.00 6.58
CA ALA A 110 0.01 1.96 6.43
C ALA A 110 0.50 1.85 4.98
N ALA A 111 -0.41 1.91 4.00
CA ALA A 111 -0.04 1.88 2.59
C ALA A 111 0.73 3.13 2.16
N ASP A 112 0.28 4.32 2.57
CA ASP A 112 0.91 5.58 2.18
C ASP A 112 2.29 5.76 2.84
N SER A 113 2.38 5.58 4.16
CA SER A 113 3.64 5.77 4.90
C SER A 113 4.71 4.74 4.55
N SER A 114 4.32 3.54 4.11
CA SER A 114 5.26 2.48 3.73
C SER A 114 5.80 2.62 2.32
N PHE A 115 5.07 3.27 1.41
CA PHE A 115 5.30 3.18 -0.03
C PHE A 115 6.72 3.54 -0.46
N ASN A 116 7.20 4.74 -0.14
CA ASN A 116 8.55 5.18 -0.54
C ASN A 116 9.64 4.34 0.13
N THR A 117 9.43 3.92 1.38
CA THR A 117 10.41 3.07 2.09
C THR A 117 10.56 1.72 1.39
N LEU A 118 9.45 1.11 0.98
CA LEU A 118 9.46 -0.15 0.25
C LEU A 118 10.09 0.00 -1.14
N LEU A 119 9.84 1.13 -1.82
CA LEU A 119 10.48 1.43 -3.10
C LEU A 119 12.00 1.59 -2.97
N GLU A 120 12.47 2.26 -1.93
CA GLU A 120 13.91 2.43 -1.71
C GLU A 120 14.59 1.14 -1.27
N LEU A 121 13.91 0.33 -0.46
CA LEU A 121 14.46 -0.95 -0.04
C LEU A 121 14.54 -1.92 -1.21
N GLY A 122 13.47 -2.03 -1.99
CA GLY A 122 13.28 -3.11 -2.96
C GLY A 122 13.53 -2.76 -4.43
N PHE A 123 13.71 -1.47 -4.77
CA PHE A 123 13.78 -1.01 -6.16
C PHE A 123 14.87 0.06 -6.39
N ALA A 124 15.85 0.18 -5.50
CA ALA A 124 16.87 1.23 -5.56
C ALA A 124 17.62 1.26 -6.91
N SER A 125 18.04 0.10 -7.41
CA SER A 125 18.73 -0.04 -8.70
C SER A 125 17.84 0.37 -9.87
N SER A 126 16.56 0.01 -9.83
CA SER A 126 15.58 0.42 -10.85
C SER A 126 15.35 1.93 -10.83
N ILE A 127 15.27 2.53 -9.65
CA ILE A 127 15.14 3.99 -9.47
C ILE A 127 16.39 4.72 -9.98
N ARG A 128 17.60 4.22 -9.70
CA ARG A 128 18.86 4.79 -10.23
C ARG A 128 18.88 4.80 -11.76
N ARG A 129 18.48 3.70 -12.39
CA ARG A 129 18.39 3.61 -13.86
C ARG A 129 17.37 4.58 -14.44
N GLU A 130 16.23 4.74 -13.79
CA GLU A 130 15.20 5.71 -14.20
C GLU A 130 15.74 7.15 -14.11
N TRP A 131 16.48 7.49 -13.04
CA TRP A 131 17.19 8.77 -12.93
C TRP A 131 18.13 9.01 -14.11
N GLU A 132 19.04 8.07 -14.38
CA GLU A 132 20.00 8.16 -15.50
C GLU A 132 19.29 8.34 -16.84
N TRP A 133 18.24 7.56 -17.09
CA TRP A 133 17.44 7.62 -18.31
C TRP A 133 16.79 8.99 -18.49
N ARG A 134 16.17 9.54 -17.44
CA ARG A 134 15.52 10.85 -17.50
C ARG A 134 16.53 11.98 -17.71
N LEU A 135 17.63 11.98 -16.96
CA LEU A 135 18.69 13.00 -17.08
C LEU A 135 19.30 13.00 -18.49
N LYS A 136 19.59 11.83 -19.05
CA LYS A 136 20.17 11.70 -20.40
C LYS A 136 19.25 12.22 -21.51
N ARG A 137 17.94 12.15 -21.30
CA ARG A 137 16.91 12.53 -22.30
C ARG A 137 16.28 13.90 -22.06
N GLY A 138 16.61 14.56 -20.95
CA GLY A 138 15.97 15.82 -20.55
C GLY A 138 14.51 15.64 -20.12
N GLU A 139 14.13 14.46 -19.65
CA GLU A 139 12.77 14.16 -19.18
C GLU A 139 12.54 14.72 -17.76
N PRO A 140 11.32 15.13 -17.40
CA PRO A 140 11.04 15.70 -16.08
C PRO A 140 11.28 14.71 -14.92
N THR A 141 11.94 15.11 -13.84
CA THR A 141 12.29 14.23 -12.70
C THR A 141 11.44 14.42 -11.44
N PHE A 142 10.35 15.20 -11.51
CA PHE A 142 9.53 15.53 -10.33
C PHE A 142 8.98 14.30 -9.57
N ASN A 143 8.68 13.20 -10.28
CA ASN A 143 8.23 11.95 -9.68
C ASN A 143 9.33 11.20 -8.92
N LEU A 144 10.60 11.55 -9.14
CA LEU A 144 11.75 10.96 -8.46
C LEU A 144 12.22 11.81 -7.28
N ALA A 145 11.61 12.96 -7.01
CA ALA A 145 12.03 13.89 -5.95
C ALA A 145 12.06 13.23 -4.57
N ALA A 146 11.17 12.27 -4.30
CA ALA A 146 11.18 11.48 -3.07
C ALA A 146 12.44 10.59 -2.90
N PHE A 147 13.19 10.37 -3.98
CA PHE A 147 14.33 9.47 -4.08
C PHE A 147 15.61 10.21 -4.52
N GLU A 148 15.76 11.50 -4.18
CA GLU A 148 16.92 12.32 -4.57
C GLU A 148 18.26 11.70 -4.15
N ARG A 149 18.30 10.99 -3.01
CA ARG A 149 19.48 10.24 -2.54
C ARG A 149 19.93 9.12 -3.48
N LEU A 150 19.07 8.68 -4.38
CA LEU A 150 19.38 7.67 -5.39
C LEU A 150 19.76 8.30 -6.75
N ARG A 151 19.78 9.63 -6.84
CA ARG A 151 20.24 10.31 -8.05
C ARG A 151 21.72 9.98 -8.29
N PRO A 152 22.10 9.58 -9.53
CA PRO A 152 23.50 9.33 -9.87
C PRO A 152 24.31 10.62 -9.76
N GLU A 153 25.54 10.51 -9.27
CA GLU A 153 26.51 11.61 -9.34
C GLU A 153 26.86 11.83 -10.80
N THR A 154 26.72 13.07 -11.28
CA THR A 154 27.18 13.42 -12.62
C THR A 154 28.71 13.45 -12.59
N PRO A 155 29.43 12.85 -13.56
CA PRO A 155 30.87 13.05 -13.64
C PRO A 155 31.15 14.54 -13.91
N GLY A 156 31.49 15.31 -12.88
CA GLY A 156 31.85 16.72 -13.02
C GLY A 156 31.42 17.70 -11.91
N ASP A 157 30.76 17.26 -10.83
CA ASP A 157 30.56 18.09 -9.61
C ASP A 157 31.70 17.88 -8.58
#